data_AF-A0A7Y1A4M4-F1
#
_entry.id   AF-A0A7Y1A4M4-F1
#
_cell.length_a   1.000
_cell.length_b   1.000
_cell.length_c   1.000
_cell.angle_alpha   90.00
_cell.angle_beta   90.00
_cell.angle_gamma   90.00
#
_symmetry.space_group_name_H-M   'P 1'
#
loop_
_entity.id
_entity.type
_entity.pdbx_description
1 polymer ?
#
loop_
_entity_poly.entity_id
_entity_poly.type
_entity_poly.pdbx_seq_one_letter_code
_entity_poly.pdbx_strand_id
1 'polypeptide(L)'
;MTGHETPETTLHKEQYHGIATLTGSRNIRGFACALGQYFRSYIAQDIGFSYKWVRLPDGTVHFAIVGSRAVQDVFEHYLTHNQGDYFNSSTFTRYGRNDKAFKRVFNGHFEQRQLPNGFASGGSQ
;
A
#
# COMPACT_ATOMS: atom_id res chain seq x y z
N MET A 1 11.71 -30.78 -19.81
CA MET A 1 11.12 -29.97 -18.73
C MET A 1 11.94 -28.69 -18.62
N THR A 2 11.49 -27.62 -19.25
CA THR A 2 12.09 -26.27 -19.12
C THR A 2 11.00 -25.27 -19.47
N GLY A 3 10.22 -24.88 -18.46
CA GLY A 3 9.28 -23.77 -18.61
C GLY A 3 10.09 -22.48 -18.62
N HIS A 4 10.09 -21.79 -19.75
CA HIS A 4 10.58 -20.42 -19.83
C HIS A 4 9.76 -19.56 -18.88
N GLU A 5 10.34 -19.17 -17.75
CA GLU A 5 9.80 -18.11 -16.92
C GLU A 5 9.92 -16.81 -17.71
N THR A 6 8.79 -16.29 -18.18
CA THR A 6 8.74 -14.95 -18.77
C THR A 6 8.92 -13.91 -17.65
N PRO A 7 9.48 -12.72 -17.93
CA PRO A 7 9.60 -11.64 -16.94
C PRO A 7 8.26 -11.34 -16.24
N GLU A 8 7.15 -11.44 -16.99
CA GLU A 8 5.77 -11.27 -16.52
C GLU A 8 5.36 -12.32 -15.48
N THR A 9 5.77 -13.60 -15.65
CA THR A 9 5.49 -14.64 -14.64
C THR A 9 6.37 -14.51 -13.39
N THR A 10 7.49 -13.79 -13.48
CA THR A 10 8.36 -13.49 -12.33
C THR A 10 7.84 -12.30 -11.51
N LEU A 11 7.23 -11.31 -12.17
CA LEU A 11 6.62 -10.13 -11.53
C LEU A 11 5.39 -10.47 -10.66
N HIS A 12 4.66 -11.54 -10.99
CA HIS A 12 3.46 -11.95 -10.25
C HIS A 12 3.69 -12.99 -9.14
N LYS A 13 4.87 -13.62 -9.06
CA LYS A 13 5.08 -14.74 -8.12
C LYS A 13 5.27 -14.30 -6.67
N GLU A 14 5.68 -13.06 -6.42
CA GLU A 14 6.14 -12.66 -5.09
C GLU A 14 5.70 -11.24 -4.72
N GLN A 15 4.42 -11.12 -4.39
CA GLN A 15 3.88 -9.89 -3.83
C GLN A 15 4.38 -9.71 -2.39
N TYR A 16 4.93 -8.53 -2.12
CA TYR A 16 5.24 -8.06 -0.79
C TYR A 16 4.05 -7.25 -0.27
N HIS A 17 3.81 -7.38 1.01
CA HIS A 17 2.68 -6.77 1.68
C HIS A 17 3.14 -5.85 2.80
N GLY A 18 2.46 -4.72 2.94
CA GLY A 18 2.68 -3.75 3.99
C GLY A 18 1.38 -3.11 4.45
N ILE A 19 1.32 -2.76 5.73
CA ILE A 19 0.22 -1.96 6.28
C ILE A 19 0.82 -0.80 7.06
N ALA A 20 0.42 0.41 6.70
CA ALA A 20 0.68 1.61 7.46
C ALA A 20 -0.51 1.97 8.35
N THR A 21 -0.21 2.48 9.54
CA THR A 21 -1.19 3.12 10.42
C THR A 21 -0.83 4.60 10.53
N LEU A 22 -1.75 5.47 10.17
CA LEU A 22 -1.59 6.93 10.15
C LEU A 22 -2.50 7.56 11.18
N THR A 23 -1.96 8.41 12.05
CA THR A 23 -2.75 9.14 13.06
C THR A 23 -2.79 10.63 12.75
N GLY A 24 -3.88 11.30 13.13
CA GLY A 24 -4.08 12.72 12.81
C GLY A 24 -4.22 12.98 11.30
N SER A 25 -4.75 12.02 10.54
CA SER A 25 -4.94 12.16 9.09
C SER A 25 -5.92 13.29 8.75
N ARG A 26 -5.46 14.26 7.97
CA ARG A 26 -6.22 15.45 7.55
C ARG A 26 -6.80 15.30 6.14
N ASN A 27 -6.02 14.75 5.21
CA ASN A 27 -6.41 14.61 3.80
C ASN A 27 -5.91 13.29 3.19
N ILE A 28 -6.57 12.18 3.52
CA ILE A 28 -6.16 10.85 3.02
C ILE A 28 -6.35 10.66 1.51
N ARG A 29 -7.34 11.35 0.92
CA ARG A 29 -7.55 11.30 -0.54
C ARG A 29 -6.40 12.01 -1.27
N GLY A 30 -5.99 13.18 -0.79
CA GLY A 30 -4.81 13.89 -1.29
C GLY A 30 -3.54 13.06 -1.15
N PHE A 31 -3.35 12.41 0.00
CA PHE A 31 -2.24 11.47 0.23
C PHE A 31 -2.22 10.35 -0.83
N ALA A 32 -3.36 9.72 -1.12
CA ALA A 32 -3.43 8.64 -2.10
C ALA A 32 -3.20 9.13 -3.55
N CYS A 33 -3.66 10.34 -3.89
CA CYS A 33 -3.41 10.94 -5.21
C CYS A 33 -1.92 11.28 -5.40
N ALA A 34 -1.28 11.91 -4.40
CA ALA A 34 0.14 12.25 -4.44
C ALA A 34 1.03 11.00 -4.44
N LEU A 35 0.58 9.92 -3.82
CA LEU A 35 1.30 8.65 -3.80
C LEU A 35 1.58 8.10 -5.20
N GLY A 36 0.59 8.14 -6.09
CA GLY A 36 0.77 7.67 -7.46
C GLY A 36 1.82 8.46 -8.24
N GLN A 37 1.87 9.78 -8.04
CA GLN A 37 2.89 10.64 -8.64
C GLN A 37 4.27 10.38 -8.03
N TYR A 38 4.32 10.17 -6.72
CA TYR A 38 5.55 9.84 -6.01
C TYR A 38 6.13 8.51 -6.48
N PHE A 39 5.32 7.46 -6.63
CA PHE A 39 5.83 6.20 -7.18
C PHE A 39 6.43 6.37 -8.57
N ARG A 40 5.77 7.13 -9.46
CA ARG A 40 6.27 7.36 -10.83
C ARG A 40 7.65 8.03 -10.90
N SER A 41 8.10 8.72 -9.85
CA SER A 41 9.44 9.31 -9.82
C SER A 41 10.53 8.39 -9.24
N TYR A 42 10.16 7.30 -8.56
CA TYR A 42 11.11 6.40 -7.89
C TYR A 42 11.10 4.96 -8.41
N ILE A 43 10.02 4.52 -9.07
CA ILE A 43 9.91 3.18 -9.67
C ILE A 43 9.63 3.28 -11.17
N ALA A 44 10.15 2.29 -11.91
CA ALA A 44 9.87 2.15 -13.33
C ALA A 44 8.37 1.92 -13.58
N GLN A 45 7.86 2.41 -14.71
CA GLN A 45 6.42 2.43 -15.02
C GLN A 45 5.79 1.03 -15.14
N ASP A 46 6.60 0.01 -15.35
CA ASP A 46 6.22 -1.40 -15.44
C ASP A 46 6.08 -2.08 -14.06
N ILE A 47 6.46 -1.40 -12.97
CA ILE A 47 6.30 -1.94 -11.61
C ILE A 47 4.89 -1.65 -11.09
N GLY A 48 4.03 -2.67 -11.14
CA GLY A 48 2.67 -2.61 -10.62
C GLY A 48 2.58 -2.62 -9.09
N PHE A 49 1.59 -1.90 -8.55
CA PHE A 49 1.20 -1.96 -7.14
C PHE A 49 -0.31 -1.77 -6.97
N SER A 50 -0.82 -2.13 -5.80
CA SER A 50 -2.21 -1.95 -5.42
C SER A 50 -2.31 -1.54 -3.96
N TYR A 51 -3.35 -0.79 -3.62
CA TYR A 51 -3.55 -0.34 -2.24
C TYR A 51 -5.03 -0.32 -1.85
N LYS A 52 -5.27 -0.28 -0.54
CA LYS A 52 -6.59 -0.07 0.06
C LYS A 52 -6.41 0.74 1.33
N TRP A 53 -7.36 1.58 1.68
CA TRP A 53 -7.33 2.29 2.96
C TRP A 53 -8.70 2.34 3.61
N VAL A 54 -8.70 2.46 4.94
CA VAL A 54 -9.90 2.64 5.75
C VAL A 54 -9.61 3.66 6.83
N ARG A 55 -10.59 4.54 7.09
CA ARG A 55 -10.54 5.47 8.22
C ARG A 55 -11.44 4.95 9.33
N LEU A 56 -10.90 4.85 10.52
CA LEU A 56 -11.59 4.43 11.73
C LEU A 56 -12.32 5.61 12.39
N PRO A 57 -13.31 5.35 13.26
CA PRO A 57 -14.07 6.41 13.94
C PRO A 57 -13.20 7.34 14.82
N ASP A 58 -12.09 6.83 15.36
CA ASP A 58 -11.11 7.61 16.14
C ASP A 58 -10.22 8.51 15.25
N GLY A 59 -10.42 8.48 13.94
CA GLY A 59 -9.67 9.25 12.97
C GLY A 59 -8.38 8.59 12.48
N THR A 60 -8.01 7.43 13.02
CA THR A 60 -6.87 6.62 12.57
C THR A 60 -7.14 6.10 11.16
N VAL A 61 -6.13 6.09 10.29
CA VAL A 61 -6.22 5.48 8.96
C VAL A 61 -5.31 4.27 8.89
N HIS A 62 -5.85 3.13 8.45
CA HIS A 62 -5.04 2.00 8.01
C HIS A 62 -4.93 2.02 6.48
N PHE A 63 -3.70 1.88 5.98
CA PHE A 63 -3.39 1.91 4.56
C PHE A 63 -2.59 0.65 4.20
N ALA A 64 -3.23 -0.29 3.51
CA ALA A 64 -2.60 -1.50 3.02
C ALA A 64 -2.03 -1.26 1.62
N ILE A 65 -0.81 -1.73 1.37
CA ILE A 65 -0.15 -1.69 0.08
C ILE A 65 0.40 -3.07 -0.29
N VAL A 66 0.27 -3.42 -1.57
CA VAL A 66 0.73 -4.67 -2.16
C VAL A 66 1.53 -4.35 -3.41
N GLY A 67 2.71 -4.93 -3.55
CA GLY A 67 3.59 -4.72 -4.69
C GLY A 67 4.94 -5.39 -4.48
N SER A 68 5.93 -5.07 -5.30
CA SER A 68 7.29 -5.59 -5.14
C SER A 68 7.96 -5.10 -3.85
N ARG A 69 9.15 -5.63 -3.50
CA ARG A 69 9.94 -5.10 -2.39
C ARG A 69 10.27 -3.61 -2.57
N ALA A 70 10.61 -3.20 -3.79
CA ALA A 70 10.88 -1.79 -4.12
C ALA A 70 9.65 -0.91 -3.85
N VAL A 71 8.44 -1.41 -4.11
CA VAL A 71 7.20 -0.69 -3.77
C VAL A 71 7.11 -0.46 -2.26
N GLN A 72 7.45 -1.46 -1.44
CA GLN A 72 7.43 -1.32 0.02
C GLN A 72 8.47 -0.29 0.50
N ASP A 73 9.68 -0.33 -0.05
CA ASP A 73 10.76 0.59 0.32
C ASP A 73 10.41 2.04 -0.04
N VAL A 74 9.89 2.28 -1.25
CA VAL A 74 9.44 3.62 -1.69
C VAL A 74 8.22 4.09 -0.88
N PHE A 75 7.31 3.18 -0.51
CA PHE A 75 6.16 3.55 0.33
C PHE A 75 6.59 4.03 1.71
N GLU A 76 7.51 3.33 2.36
CA GLU A 76 8.02 3.74 3.68
C GLU A 76 8.78 5.06 3.61
N HIS A 77 9.52 5.28 2.53
CA HIS A 77 10.16 6.56 2.25
C HIS A 77 9.12 7.68 2.07
N TYR A 78 8.04 7.42 1.33
CA TYR A 78 6.93 8.36 1.15
C TYR A 78 6.26 8.73 2.47
N LEU A 79 6.02 7.76 3.36
CA LEU A 79 5.46 8.01 4.69
C LEU A 79 6.36 8.93 5.52
N THR A 80 7.67 8.68 5.49
CA THR A 80 8.63 9.51 6.24
C THR A 80 8.67 10.95 5.72
N HIS A 81 8.65 11.13 4.40
CA HIS A 81 8.79 12.44 3.76
C HIS A 81 7.55 13.33 3.87
N ASN A 82 6.35 12.73 3.97
CA ASN A 82 5.10 13.48 3.97
C ASN A 82 4.43 13.51 5.36
N GLN A 83 5.18 13.13 6.39
CA GLN A 83 4.74 13.28 7.77
C GLN A 83 4.68 14.78 8.12
N GLY A 84 3.57 15.20 8.71
CA GLY A 84 3.27 16.61 9.00
C GLY A 84 2.34 17.25 7.96
N ASP A 85 2.38 16.80 6.70
CA ASP A 85 1.53 17.33 5.62
C ASP A 85 0.15 16.67 5.64
N TYR A 86 0.12 15.34 5.49
CA TYR A 86 -1.13 14.59 5.39
C TYR A 86 -1.60 13.98 6.72
N PHE A 87 -0.66 13.67 7.61
CA PHE A 87 -0.88 13.00 8.90
C PHE A 87 0.17 13.45 9.93
N ASN A 88 -0.09 13.27 11.22
CA ASN A 88 0.82 13.67 12.29
C ASN A 88 1.95 12.66 12.50
N SER A 89 1.62 11.37 12.46
CA SER A 89 2.59 10.29 12.62
C SER A 89 2.14 9.05 11.85
N SER A 90 3.11 8.21 11.52
CA SER A 90 2.86 6.93 10.86
C SER A 90 3.67 5.81 11.50
N THR A 91 3.14 4.60 11.44
CA THR A 91 3.89 3.35 11.65
C THR A 91 3.69 2.45 10.44
N PHE A 92 4.72 1.70 10.05
CA PHE A 92 4.65 0.81 8.91
C PHE A 92 5.11 -0.59 9.30
N THR A 93 4.27 -1.59 9.03
CA THR A 93 4.58 -3.00 9.25
C THR A 93 4.74 -3.70 7.91
N ARG A 94 5.95 -4.23 7.68
CA ARG A 94 6.27 -5.07 6.53
C ARG A 94 5.91 -6.52 6.86
N TYR A 95 5.03 -7.11 6.05
CA TYR A 95 4.72 -8.55 6.13
C TYR A 95 5.55 -9.37 5.14
N GLY A 96 6.23 -8.73 4.20
CA GLY A 96 6.96 -9.43 3.14
C GLY A 96 6.00 -10.30 2.32
N ARG A 97 6.40 -11.54 2.02
CA ARG A 97 5.58 -12.54 1.33
C ARG A 97 4.65 -13.33 2.28
N ASN A 98 4.43 -12.84 3.50
CA ASN A 98 3.62 -13.54 4.50
C ASN A 98 2.13 -13.20 4.34
N ASP A 99 1.51 -13.79 3.31
CA ASP A 99 0.10 -13.62 2.99
C ASP A 99 -0.82 -13.92 4.16
N LYS A 100 -0.51 -14.94 4.96
CA LYS A 100 -1.36 -15.38 6.08
C LYS A 100 -1.43 -14.31 7.17
N ALA A 101 -0.27 -13.77 7.57
CA ALA A 101 -0.20 -12.71 8.57
C ALA A 101 -0.84 -11.42 8.04
N PHE A 102 -0.55 -11.07 6.78
CA PHE A 102 -1.15 -9.91 6.12
C PHE A 102 -2.68 -10.03 6.06
N LYS A 103 -3.23 -11.13 5.51
CA LYS A 103 -4.67 -11.36 5.37
C LYS A 103 -5.40 -11.34 6.71
N ARG A 104 -4.79 -11.87 7.78
CA ARG A 104 -5.38 -11.81 9.13
C ARG A 104 -5.63 -10.36 9.56
N VAL A 105 -4.63 -9.50 9.39
CA VAL A 105 -4.73 -8.08 9.78
C VAL A 105 -5.60 -7.30 8.78
N PHE A 106 -5.44 -7.59 7.49
CA PHE A 106 -6.24 -7.00 6.41
C PHE A 106 -7.73 -7.27 6.63
N ASN A 107 -8.13 -8.51 6.90
CA ASN A 107 -9.54 -8.83 7.12
C ASN A 107 -10.07 -8.17 8.40
N GLY A 108 -9.27 -8.15 9.46
CA GLY A 108 -9.61 -7.50 10.73
C GLY A 108 -9.85 -5.99 10.60
N HIS A 109 -9.09 -5.29 9.77
CA HIS A 109 -9.23 -3.83 9.62
C HIS A 109 -10.09 -3.40 8.43
N PHE A 110 -10.02 -4.11 7.30
CA PHE A 110 -10.53 -3.66 6.00
C PHE A 110 -11.78 -4.41 5.53
N GLU A 111 -12.12 -5.56 6.11
CA GLU A 111 -13.35 -6.31 5.79
C GLU A 111 -14.41 -6.19 6.88
N GLN A 112 -14.01 -6.12 8.16
CA GLN A 112 -14.95 -5.93 9.29
C GLN A 112 -15.57 -4.53 9.38
N ARG A 113 -15.09 -3.55 8.61
CA ARG A 113 -15.47 -2.13 8.71
C ARG A 113 -15.86 -1.52 7.35
N GLN A 114 -16.56 -2.28 6.49
CA GLN A 114 -17.05 -1.77 5.21
C GLN A 114 -18.09 -0.65 5.41
N LEU A 115 -17.63 0.60 5.52
CA LEU A 115 -18.37 1.74 5.00
C LEU A 115 -18.15 1.80 3.48
N PRO A 116 -19.17 2.15 2.67
CA PRO A 116 -19.28 1.81 1.24
C PRO A 116 -18.25 2.45 0.29
N ASN A 117 -17.25 3.19 0.79
CA ASN A 117 -16.35 3.99 -0.04
C ASN A 117 -14.88 3.66 0.30
N GLY A 118 -14.22 2.77 -0.45
CA GLY A 118 -12.82 2.45 -0.13
C GLY A 118 -12.01 1.56 -1.06
N PHE A 119 -12.42 1.34 -2.31
CA PHE A 119 -11.52 0.73 -3.30
C PHE A 119 -10.96 1.82 -4.22
N ALA A 120 -9.63 1.97 -4.22
CA ALA A 120 -8.91 2.74 -5.23
C ALA A 120 -7.79 1.83 -5.75
N SER A 121 -7.86 1.45 -7.03
CA SER A 121 -6.79 0.75 -7.73
C SER A 121 -5.74 1.76 -8.18
N GLY A 122 -4.46 1.49 -7.90
CA GLY A 122 -3.35 2.16 -8.58
C GLY A 122 -3.26 1.56 -9.98
N GLY A 123 -3.71 2.31 -11.00
CA GLY A 123 -3.72 1.83 -12.37
C GLY A 123 -2.34 1.88 -13.03
N SER A 124 -1.91 0.75 -13.59
CA SER A 124 -1.23 0.71 -14.88
C SER A 124 -2.28 1.02 -15.96
N GLN A 125 -1.98 1.99 -16.83
CA GLN A 125 -2.66 2.14 -18.12
C GLN A 125 -1.91 1.32 -19.16
#